data_AF-A0A2H5YQ54-F1
#
_entry.id   AF-A0A2H5YQ54-F1
#
_cell.length_a   1.000
_cell.length_b   1.000
_cell.length_c   1.000
_cell.angle_alpha   90.00
_cell.angle_beta   90.00
_cell.angle_gamma   90.00
#
_symmetry.space_group_name_H-M   'P 1'
#
loop_
_entity.id
_entity.type
_entity.pdbx_description
1 polymer ?
#
loop_
_entity_poly.entity_id
_entity_poly.type
_entity_poly.pdbx_seq_one_letter_code
_entity_poly.pdbx_strand_id
1 'polypeptide(L)'
;MVVYRPKRRFPLWAKAAIALAALLLLAGAGLWARSATRPSAEERLARAVASMTAQLDVLRISHYTPDVVRDGQVVMQSEYQAALADIERVRSEWQSVQAEVPEPERTQIDRAIEELRMLVEARRPPAEVDQRASELIDLLRDLRAHP
;
A
#
# COMPACT_ATOMS: atom_id res chain seq x y z
N MET A 1 6.28 25.81 -75.15
CA MET A 1 5.38 24.80 -74.56
C MET A 1 5.42 24.96 -73.04
N VAL A 2 4.42 25.60 -72.44
CA VAL A 2 4.43 25.91 -71.00
C VAL A 2 3.68 24.81 -70.26
N VAL A 3 4.39 24.03 -69.44
CA VAL A 3 3.80 22.98 -68.61
C VAL A 3 3.19 23.63 -67.37
N TYR A 4 1.87 23.76 -67.36
CA TYR A 4 1.13 24.26 -66.20
C TYR A 4 1.01 23.14 -65.15
N ARG A 5 1.76 23.25 -64.04
CA ARG A 5 1.59 22.34 -62.89
C ARG A 5 0.40 22.82 -62.04
N PRO A 6 -0.68 22.04 -61.87
CA PRO A 6 -1.74 22.41 -60.96
C PRO A 6 -1.26 22.28 -59.51
N LYS A 7 -1.14 23.42 -58.82
CA LYS A 7 -0.94 23.47 -57.36
C LYS A 7 -2.20 22.90 -56.70
N ARG A 8 -2.17 21.61 -56.32
CA ARG A 8 -3.21 20.96 -55.51
C ARG A 8 -3.37 21.77 -54.21
N ARG A 9 -4.39 22.63 -54.15
CA ARG A 9 -4.75 23.36 -52.94
C ARG A 9 -5.36 22.36 -51.98
N PHE A 10 -4.59 21.95 -50.97
CA PHE A 10 -5.12 21.16 -49.86
C PHE A 10 -6.25 21.95 -49.21
N PRO A 11 -7.48 21.44 -49.22
CA PRO A 11 -8.61 22.21 -48.73
C PRO A 11 -8.53 22.34 -47.21
N LEU A 12 -8.92 23.50 -46.69
CA LEU A 12 -8.77 23.87 -45.29
C LEU A 12 -9.49 22.88 -44.34
N TRP A 13 -10.58 22.25 -44.79
CA TRP A 13 -11.31 21.24 -44.03
C TRP A 13 -10.50 19.96 -43.78
N ALA A 14 -9.61 19.56 -44.71
CA ALA A 14 -8.75 18.39 -44.53
C ALA A 14 -7.66 18.63 -43.46
N LYS A 15 -7.16 19.88 -43.35
CA LYS A 15 -6.21 20.25 -42.29
C LYS A 15 -6.86 20.26 -40.92
N ALA A 16 -8.10 20.76 -40.83
CA ALA A 16 -8.88 20.76 -39.60
C ALA A 16 -9.18 19.33 -39.11
N ALA A 17 -9.54 18.42 -40.04
CA ALA A 17 -9.79 17.01 -39.71
C ALA A 17 -8.54 16.30 -39.16
N ILE A 18 -7.36 16.54 -39.75
CA ILE A 18 -6.10 15.95 -39.28
C ILE A 18 -5.72 16.49 -37.89
N ALA A 19 -5.89 17.79 -37.65
CA ALA A 19 -5.61 18.39 -36.34
C ALA A 19 -6.53 17.82 -35.25
N LEU A 20 -7.82 17.61 -35.56
CA LEU A 20 -8.79 17.03 -34.63
C LEU A 20 -8.47 15.55 -34.32
N ALA A 21 -8.10 14.76 -35.33
CA ALA A 21 -7.67 13.38 -35.15
C ALA A 21 -6.37 13.27 -34.33
N ALA A 22 -5.41 14.18 -34.53
CA ALA A 22 -4.19 14.22 -33.73
C ALA A 22 -4.47 14.56 -32.25
N LEU A 23 -5.39 15.49 -31.98
CA LEU A 23 -5.84 15.83 -30.63
C LEU A 23 -6.55 14.65 -29.95
N LEU A 24 -7.40 13.91 -30.66
CA LEU A 24 -8.07 12.72 -30.14
C LEU A 24 -7.08 11.59 -29.83
N LEU A 25 -6.07 11.39 -30.67
CA LEU A 25 -5.00 10.41 -30.41
C LEU A 25 -4.13 10.79 -29.21
N LEU A 26 -3.80 12.07 -29.05
CA LEU A 26 -3.05 12.55 -27.87
C LEU A 26 -3.87 12.44 -26.58
N ALA A 27 -5.17 12.72 -26.64
CA ALA A 27 -6.08 12.54 -25.50
C ALA A 27 -6.23 11.05 -25.14
N GLY A 28 -6.39 10.17 -26.13
CA GLY A 28 -6.44 8.72 -25.95
C GLY A 28 -5.14 8.15 -25.38
N ALA A 29 -3.99 8.59 -25.88
CA ALA A 29 -2.67 8.20 -25.39
C ALA A 29 -2.41 8.67 -23.95
N GLY A 30 -2.87 9.87 -23.58
CA GLY A 30 -2.76 10.38 -22.21
C GLY A 30 -3.59 9.59 -21.19
N LEU A 31 -4.78 9.12 -21.59
CA LEU A 31 -5.61 8.21 -20.79
C LEU A 31 -4.99 6.82 -20.66
N TRP A 32 -4.44 6.29 -21.76
CA TRP A 32 -3.79 4.97 -21.79
C TRP A 32 -2.47 4.95 -20.99
N ALA A 33 -1.68 6.01 -21.08
CA ALA A 33 -0.46 6.18 -20.29
C ALA A 33 -0.76 6.24 -18.78
N ARG A 34 -1.85 6.90 -18.36
CA ARG A 34 -2.27 6.93 -16.95
C ARG A 34 -2.74 5.58 -16.41
N SER A 35 -3.34 4.74 -17.26
CA SER A 35 -3.70 3.37 -16.88
C SER A 35 -2.49 2.45 -16.84
N ALA A 36 -1.50 2.64 -17.73
CA ALA A 36 -0.28 1.85 -17.78
C ALA A 36 0.66 2.09 -16.59
N THR A 37 0.49 3.20 -15.87
CA THR A 37 1.28 3.53 -14.66
C THR A 37 0.59 3.14 -13.35
N ARG A 38 -0.59 2.49 -13.38
CA ARG A 38 -1.23 2.02 -12.15
C ARG A 38 -0.51 0.75 -11.66
N PRO A 39 -0.07 0.72 -10.41
CA PRO A 39 0.59 -0.46 -9.88
C PRO A 39 -0.36 -1.65 -9.85
N SER A 40 0.18 -2.83 -10.16
CA SER A 40 -0.58 -4.08 -10.10
C SER A 40 -1.08 -4.35 -8.67
N ALA A 41 -2.10 -5.21 -8.53
CA ALA A 41 -2.57 -5.64 -7.22
C ALA A 41 -1.43 -6.24 -6.39
N GLU A 42 -0.60 -7.08 -7.02
CA GLU A 42 0.59 -7.68 -6.44
C GLU A 42 1.62 -6.63 -5.97
N GLU A 43 1.90 -5.60 -6.77
CA GLU A 43 2.81 -4.52 -6.38
C GLU A 43 2.28 -3.65 -5.23
N ARG A 44 0.95 -3.48 -5.15
CA ARG A 44 0.30 -2.79 -4.03
C ARG A 44 0.40 -3.64 -2.76
N LEU A 45 0.13 -4.94 -2.88
CA LEU A 45 0.21 -5.89 -1.78
C LEU A 45 1.63 -6.00 -1.23
N ALA A 46 2.62 -6.17 -2.11
CA ALA A 46 4.03 -6.26 -1.71
C ALA A 46 4.53 -4.98 -1.00
N ARG A 47 4.07 -3.80 -1.45
CA ARG A 47 4.37 -2.53 -0.78
C ARG A 47 3.71 -2.42 0.59
N ALA A 48 2.43 -2.79 0.68
CA ALA A 48 1.71 -2.76 1.94
C ALA A 48 2.34 -3.71 2.97
N VAL A 49 2.68 -4.94 2.55
CA VAL A 49 3.43 -5.90 3.38
C VAL A 49 4.76 -5.32 3.87
N ALA A 50 5.55 -4.70 2.99
CA ALA A 50 6.82 -4.10 3.37
C ALA A 50 6.65 -2.94 4.37
N SER A 51 5.62 -2.12 4.22
CA SER A 51 5.31 -1.03 5.14
C SER A 51 4.81 -1.53 6.49
N MET A 52 3.87 -2.48 6.51
CA MET A 52 3.36 -3.07 7.74
C MET A 52 4.46 -3.78 8.54
N THR A 53 5.32 -4.54 7.87
CA THR A 53 6.47 -5.21 8.53
C THR A 53 7.43 -4.20 9.14
N ALA A 54 7.75 -3.10 8.44
CA ALA A 54 8.57 -2.03 9.00
C ALA A 54 7.91 -1.33 10.21
N GLN A 55 6.60 -1.10 10.17
CA GLN A 55 5.86 -0.51 11.30
C GLN A 55 5.87 -1.45 12.52
N LEU A 56 5.70 -2.76 12.30
CA LEU A 56 5.77 -3.76 13.36
C LEU A 56 7.18 -3.87 13.96
N ASP A 57 8.24 -3.79 13.14
CA ASP A 57 9.62 -3.75 13.64
C ASP A 57 9.87 -2.51 14.50
N VAL A 58 9.36 -1.33 14.11
CA VAL A 58 9.46 -0.10 14.92
C VAL A 58 8.72 -0.25 16.26
N LEU A 59 7.51 -0.81 16.24
CA LEU A 59 6.74 -1.10 17.46
C LEU A 59 7.56 -1.95 18.44
N ARG A 60 8.17 -3.03 17.95
CA ARG A 60 8.95 -3.99 18.76
C ARG A 60 10.23 -3.39 19.32
N ILE A 61 10.95 -2.63 18.50
CA ILE A 61 12.31 -2.16 18.82
C ILE A 61 12.26 -0.85 19.62
N SER A 62 11.25 -0.01 19.39
CA SER A 62 11.23 1.36 19.91
C SER A 62 10.03 1.66 20.81
N HIS A 63 8.82 1.39 20.35
CA HIS A 63 7.62 1.94 20.98
C HIS A 63 6.97 1.03 22.05
N TYR A 64 7.28 -0.27 22.07
CA TYR A 64 6.76 -1.22 23.06
C TYR A 64 7.87 -2.10 23.66
N THR A 65 8.71 -1.48 24.49
CA THR A 65 9.88 -2.13 25.11
C THR A 65 9.72 -2.26 26.64
N PRO A 66 10.61 -3.00 27.33
CA PRO A 66 10.62 -3.11 28.81
C PRO A 66 10.79 -1.78 29.57
N ASP A 67 11.21 -0.72 28.88
CA ASP A 67 11.30 0.63 29.44
C ASP A 67 10.01 1.44 29.24
N VAL A 68 9.16 1.03 28.29
CA VAL A 68 7.86 1.66 28.03
C VAL A 68 6.77 1.06 28.90
N VAL A 69 6.71 -0.28 29.00
CA VAL A 69 5.76 -1.00 29.85
C VAL A 69 6.53 -1.91 30.79
N ARG A 70 6.32 -1.71 32.10
CA ARG A 70 6.96 -2.48 33.18
C ARG A 70 5.91 -2.93 34.17
N ASP A 71 5.85 -4.23 34.43
CA ASP A 71 4.90 -4.84 35.38
C ASP A 71 3.44 -4.42 35.15
N GLY A 72 3.03 -4.31 33.88
CA GLY A 72 1.67 -3.89 33.47
C GLY A 72 1.40 -2.39 33.62
N GLN A 73 2.40 -1.59 33.97
CA GLN A 73 2.31 -0.13 34.06
C GLN A 73 3.01 0.53 32.88
N VAL A 74 2.39 1.59 32.35
CA VAL A 74 2.98 2.42 31.31
C VAL A 74 3.90 3.44 31.97
N VAL A 75 5.21 3.30 31.72
CA VAL A 75 6.26 4.18 32.23
C VAL A 75 6.51 5.34 31.26
N MET A 76 6.46 5.08 29.95
CA MET A 76 6.63 6.08 28.90
C MET A 76 5.36 6.24 28.09
N GLN A 77 4.52 7.21 28.47
CA GLN A 77 3.20 7.40 27.86
C GLN A 77 3.27 7.74 26.36
N SER A 78 4.25 8.55 25.93
CA SER A 78 4.40 8.92 24.51
C SER A 78 4.66 7.70 23.62
N GLU A 79 5.61 6.85 24.03
CA GLU A 79 5.99 5.64 23.30
C GLU A 79 4.85 4.64 23.27
N TYR A 80 4.15 4.46 24.40
CA TYR A 80 2.98 3.59 24.45
C TYR A 80 1.87 4.06 23.50
N GLN A 81 1.62 5.37 23.39
CA GLN A 81 0.68 5.91 22.42
C GLN A 81 1.18 5.75 20.97
N ALA A 82 2.49 5.87 20.75
CA ALA A 82 3.09 5.61 19.44
C ALA A 82 2.92 4.14 19.03
N ALA A 83 3.05 3.18 19.96
CA ALA A 83 2.80 1.77 19.70
C ALA A 83 1.34 1.51 19.28
N LEU A 84 0.37 2.12 19.97
CA LEU A 84 -1.04 2.02 19.55
C LEU A 84 -1.28 2.63 18.16
N ALA A 85 -0.62 3.75 17.86
CA ALA A 85 -0.70 4.38 16.55
C ALA A 85 -0.05 3.51 15.44
N ASP A 86 1.02 2.79 15.73
CA ASP A 86 1.62 1.83 14.80
C ASP A 86 0.65 0.71 14.44
N ILE A 87 -0.03 0.12 15.43
CA ILE A 87 -1.01 -0.94 15.20
C ILE A 87 -2.18 -0.43 14.34
N GLU A 88 -2.68 0.78 14.60
CA GLU A 88 -3.76 1.35 13.79
C GLU A 88 -3.31 1.62 12.35
N ARG A 89 -2.05 2.06 12.15
CA ARG A 89 -1.47 2.20 10.80
C ARG A 89 -1.40 0.86 10.07
N VAL A 90 -0.93 -0.19 10.75
CA VAL A 90 -0.90 -1.56 10.21
C VAL A 90 -2.30 -2.00 9.81
N ARG A 91 -3.29 -1.79 10.69
CA ARG A 91 -4.70 -2.14 10.41
C ARG A 91 -5.25 -1.38 9.21
N SER A 92 -5.03 -0.07 9.13
CA SER A 92 -5.50 0.76 8.02
C SER A 92 -4.86 0.34 6.70
N GLU A 93 -3.56 0.03 6.72
CA GLU A 93 -2.83 -0.43 5.55
C GLU A 93 -3.33 -1.81 5.09
N TRP A 94 -3.52 -2.74 6.03
CA TRP A 94 -4.12 -4.03 5.76
C TRP A 94 -5.52 -3.91 5.13
N GLN A 95 -6.39 -3.05 5.68
CA GLN A 95 -7.73 -2.83 5.15
C GLN A 95 -7.74 -2.34 3.70
N SER A 96 -6.68 -1.66 3.27
CA SER A 96 -6.55 -1.16 1.89
C SER A 96 -6.20 -2.25 0.87
N VAL A 97 -5.65 -3.39 1.33
CA VAL A 97 -5.17 -4.48 0.46
C VAL A 97 -5.83 -5.84 0.72
N GLN A 98 -6.53 -6.02 1.84
CA GLN A 98 -7.16 -7.29 2.24
C GLN A 98 -8.11 -7.89 1.18
N ALA A 99 -8.69 -7.06 0.31
CA ALA A 99 -9.60 -7.52 -0.74
C ALA A 99 -8.88 -8.35 -1.82
N GLU A 100 -7.58 -8.16 -1.96
CA GLU A 100 -6.72 -8.88 -2.92
C GLU A 100 -6.24 -10.22 -2.33
N VAL A 101 -6.47 -10.47 -1.03
CA VAL A 101 -6.02 -11.68 -0.32
C VAL A 101 -7.16 -12.69 -0.18
N PRO A 102 -6.97 -13.96 -0.58
CA PRO A 102 -7.98 -15.00 -0.42
C PRO A 102 -8.18 -15.43 1.05
N GLU A 103 -9.25 -16.19 1.28
CA GLU A 103 -9.40 -16.96 2.52
C GLU A 103 -8.62 -18.28 2.40
N PRO A 104 -8.02 -18.80 3.49
CA PRO A 104 -8.17 -18.37 4.89
C PRO A 104 -7.17 -17.32 5.39
N GLU A 105 -6.21 -16.90 4.56
CA GLU A 105 -5.09 -16.03 4.96
C GLU A 105 -5.58 -14.68 5.45
N ARG A 106 -6.60 -14.12 4.77
CA ARG A 106 -7.20 -12.84 5.15
C ARG A 106 -7.69 -12.85 6.61
N THR A 107 -8.50 -13.84 6.98
CA THR A 107 -9.02 -13.98 8.34
C THR A 107 -7.91 -14.19 9.37
N GLN A 108 -6.84 -14.91 9.00
CA GLN A 108 -5.71 -15.13 9.91
C GLN A 108 -4.97 -13.83 10.22
N ILE A 109 -4.73 -12.98 9.22
CA ILE A 109 -4.07 -11.68 9.39
C ILE A 109 -4.97 -10.71 10.16
N ASP A 110 -6.27 -10.66 9.85
CA ASP A 110 -7.25 -9.85 10.61
C ASP A 110 -7.22 -10.18 12.10
N ARG A 111 -7.26 -11.49 12.41
CA ARG A 111 -7.19 -11.96 13.79
C ARG A 111 -5.86 -11.60 14.45
N ALA A 112 -4.75 -11.75 13.73
CA ALA A 112 -3.43 -11.46 14.27
C ALA A 112 -3.23 -9.99 14.62
N ILE A 113 -3.71 -9.08 13.77
CA ILE A 113 -3.68 -7.63 14.04
C ILE A 113 -4.52 -7.30 15.28
N GLU A 114 -5.72 -7.87 15.37
CA GLU A 114 -6.63 -7.62 16.49
C GLU A 114 -6.11 -8.19 17.81
N GLU A 115 -5.53 -9.39 17.79
CA GLU A 115 -4.88 -9.98 18.97
C GLU A 115 -3.69 -9.14 19.43
N LEU A 116 -2.86 -8.65 18.50
CA LEU A 116 -1.75 -7.76 18.85
C LEU A 116 -2.25 -6.48 19.53
N ARG A 117 -3.32 -5.87 19.01
CA ARG A 117 -3.98 -4.70 19.63
C ARG A 117 -4.42 -5.01 21.05
N MET A 118 -5.12 -6.14 21.25
CA MET A 118 -5.60 -6.55 22.57
C MET A 118 -4.47 -6.77 23.57
N LEU A 119 -3.34 -7.38 23.16
CA LEU A 119 -2.18 -7.57 24.03
C LEU A 119 -1.59 -6.24 24.49
N VAL A 120 -1.45 -5.27 23.58
CA VAL A 120 -0.94 -3.93 23.89
C VAL A 120 -1.89 -3.19 24.82
N GLU A 121 -3.19 -3.20 24.55
CA GLU A 121 -4.23 -2.55 25.38
C GLU A 121 -4.34 -3.17 26.78
N ALA A 122 -4.19 -4.49 26.88
CA ALA A 122 -4.12 -5.22 28.14
C ALA A 122 -2.76 -5.04 28.87
N ARG A 123 -1.84 -4.25 28.30
CA ARG A 123 -0.51 -3.94 28.86
C ARG A 123 0.27 -5.21 29.19
N ARG A 124 0.17 -6.20 28.30
CA ARG A 124 0.88 -7.47 28.44
C ARG A 124 2.39 -7.24 28.39
N PRO A 125 3.20 -8.15 28.94
CA PRO A 125 4.64 -8.03 28.91
C PRO A 125 5.16 -7.80 27.48
N PRO A 126 6.19 -6.95 27.27
CA PRO A 126 6.75 -6.68 25.95
C PRO A 126 7.20 -7.94 25.19
N ALA A 127 7.63 -8.99 25.89
CA ALA A 127 7.98 -10.27 25.27
C ALA A 127 6.77 -10.96 24.59
N GLU A 128 5.58 -10.88 25.17
CA GLU A 128 4.37 -11.45 24.56
C GLU A 128 3.94 -10.65 23.31
N VAL A 129 4.05 -9.32 23.38
CA VAL A 129 3.76 -8.42 22.25
C VAL A 129 4.78 -8.61 21.13
N ASP A 130 6.07 -8.73 21.46
CA ASP A 130 7.15 -8.98 20.50
C ASP A 130 6.98 -10.33 19.78
N GLN A 131 6.62 -11.38 20.52
CA GLN A 131 6.32 -12.68 19.92
C GLN A 131 5.16 -12.56 18.93
N ARG A 132 4.03 -11.95 19.33
CA ARG A 132 2.86 -11.84 18.45
C ARG A 132 3.14 -10.98 17.22
N ALA A 133 3.90 -9.89 17.39
CA ALA A 133 4.32 -9.04 16.27
C ALA A 133 5.25 -9.80 15.31
N SER A 134 6.15 -10.65 15.82
CA SER A 134 7.00 -11.52 14.99
C SER A 134 6.18 -12.49 14.15
N GLU A 135 5.22 -13.18 14.78
CA GLU A 135 4.32 -14.12 14.09
C GLU A 135 3.52 -13.42 12.99
N LEU A 136 3.02 -12.20 13.25
CA LEU A 136 2.34 -11.40 12.23
C LEU A 136 3.28 -11.00 11.09
N ILE A 137 4.53 -10.62 11.38
CA ILE A 137 5.53 -10.31 10.35
C ILE A 137 5.77 -11.52 9.45
N ASP A 138 5.86 -12.72 10.02
CA ASP A 138 6.10 -13.94 9.24
C ASP A 138 4.89 -14.28 8.36
N LEU A 139 3.66 -14.17 8.87
CA LEU A 139 2.44 -14.32 8.07
C LEU A 139 2.41 -13.33 6.88
N LEU A 140 2.79 -12.08 7.11
CA LEU A 140 2.85 -11.06 6.06
C LEU A 140 3.94 -11.37 5.01
N ARG A 141 5.09 -11.91 5.44
CA ARG A 141 6.17 -12.30 4.52
C ARG A 141 5.78 -13.51 3.67
N ASP A 142 5.10 -14.50 4.25
CA ASP A 142 4.62 -15.68 3.53
C ASP A 142 3.63 -15.31 2.44
N LEU A 143 2.74 -14.35 2.72
CA LEU A 143 1.81 -13.78 1.76
C LEU A 143 2.52 -13.12 0.57
N ARG A 144 3.65 -12.44 0.81
CA ARG A 144 4.47 -11.86 -0.26
C ARG A 144 5.18 -12.92 -1.10
N ALA A 145 5.56 -14.05 -0.51
CA ALA A 145 6.19 -15.16 -1.22
C ALA A 145 5.20 -15.95 -2.09
N HIS A 146 3.91 -15.92 -1.74
CA HIS A 146 2.83 -16.63 -2.43
C HIS A 146 1.64 -15.68 -2.70
N PRO A 147 1.80 -14.71 -3.63
CA PRO A 147 0.78 -13.70 -3.92
C PRO A 147 -0.49 -14.26 -4.57
#